data_AF-A0A655IC90-F1
#
_entry.id   AF-A0A655IC90-F1
#
_cell.length_a   1.000
_cell.length_b   1.000
_cell.length_c   1.000
_cell.angle_alpha   90.00
_cell.angle_beta   90.00
_cell.angle_gamma   90.00
#
_symmetry.space_group_name_H-M   'P 1'
#
loop_
_entity.id
_entity.type
_entity.pdbx_description
1 polymer ?
#
loop_
_entity_poly.entity_id
_entity_poly.type
_entity_poly.pdbx_seq_one_letter_code
_entity_poly.pdbx_strand_id
1 'polypeptide(L)'
;MWIVIVLPIAKILATSLSIGTGGSGGLFGPGIVIGAFVGAAIWRLGELTELPGVPHEPGIFVVVAMMACFGSVSRAPLAVMIMVAEMTGSFSVVPGAIIAVGIAALLLSRTNVTIYETQRLNRQTAEAERGGSDRPTTA
;
A
#
# COMPACT_ATOMS: atom_id res chain seq x y z
N MET A 1 4.59 -20.43 -7.71
CA MET A 1 5.63 -19.77 -6.89
C MET A 1 6.31 -18.62 -7.62
N TRP A 2 6.83 -18.81 -8.85
CA TRP A 2 7.47 -17.71 -9.59
C TRP A 2 6.54 -16.49 -9.81
N ILE A 3 5.25 -16.72 -10.08
CA ILE A 3 4.26 -15.65 -10.28
C ILE A 3 4.19 -14.68 -9.09
N VAL A 4 4.09 -15.21 -7.86
CA VAL A 4 3.93 -14.38 -6.65
C VAL A 4 5.19 -13.61 -6.27
N ILE A 5 6.35 -13.99 -6.81
CA ILE A 5 7.63 -13.28 -6.62
C ILE A 5 7.82 -12.23 -7.73
N VAL A 6 7.55 -12.60 -8.99
CA VAL A 6 7.82 -11.75 -10.15
C VAL A 6 6.79 -10.63 -10.29
N LEU A 7 5.50 -10.91 -10.09
CA LEU A 7 4.44 -9.91 -10.30
C LEU A 7 4.51 -8.68 -9.39
N PRO A 8 4.78 -8.76 -8.07
CA PRO A 8 4.89 -7.54 -7.27
C PRO A 8 6.05 -6.66 -7.72
N ILE A 9 7.19 -7.25 -8.11
CA ILE A 9 8.35 -6.52 -8.64
C ILE A 9 7.99 -5.87 -9.98
N ALA A 10 7.39 -6.63 -10.90
CA ALA A 10 6.93 -6.09 -12.17
C ALA A 10 5.90 -4.97 -11.97
N LYS A 11 5.02 -5.08 -10.97
CA LYS A 11 4.02 -4.05 -10.66
C LYS A 11 4.66 -2.79 -10.12
N ILE A 12 5.65 -2.89 -9.24
CA ILE A 12 6.46 -1.75 -8.77
C ILE A 12 7.08 -1.03 -9.96
N LEU A 13 7.79 -1.76 -10.83
CA LEU A 13 8.43 -1.18 -12.02
C LEU A 13 7.42 -0.51 -12.96
N ALA A 14 6.29 -1.16 -13.24
CA ALA A 14 5.25 -0.61 -14.10
C ALA A 14 4.65 0.67 -13.50
N THR A 15 4.36 0.70 -12.20
CA THR A 15 3.81 1.88 -11.53
C THR A 15 4.83 3.01 -11.45
N SER A 16 6.10 2.71 -11.16
CA SER A 16 7.19 3.68 -11.19
C SER A 16 7.38 4.28 -12.57
N LEU A 17 7.31 3.48 -13.64
CA LEU A 17 7.43 4.00 -15.01
C LEU A 17 6.23 4.86 -15.37
N SER A 18 5.00 4.40 -15.11
CA SER A 18 3.79 5.15 -15.43
C SER A 18 3.72 6.51 -14.73
N ILE A 19 4.00 6.56 -13.43
CA ILE A 19 3.96 7.82 -12.66
C ILE A 19 5.22 8.65 -12.94
N GLY A 20 6.37 8.02 -13.07
CA GLY A 20 7.65 8.68 -13.33
C GLY A 20 7.71 9.40 -14.68
N THR A 21 6.96 8.93 -15.70
CA THR A 21 6.84 9.62 -16.99
C THR A 21 5.74 10.69 -17.02
N GLY A 22 5.16 11.07 -15.88
CA GLY A 22 4.10 12.08 -15.78
C GLY A 22 2.68 11.56 -16.01
N GLY A 23 2.48 10.24 -15.94
CA GLY A 23 1.14 9.65 -15.98
C GLY A 23 0.33 10.03 -14.73
N SER A 24 -0.96 10.32 -14.92
CA SER A 24 -1.90 10.60 -13.82
C SER A 24 -2.51 9.30 -13.30
N GLY A 25 -2.33 9.01 -12.02
CA GLY A 25 -2.89 7.81 -11.38
C GLY A 25 -2.70 7.78 -9.87
N GLY A 26 -3.51 6.98 -9.18
CA GLY A 26 -3.40 6.77 -7.74
C GLY A 26 -2.45 5.62 -7.39
N LEU A 27 -1.78 5.72 -6.24
CA LEU A 27 -0.90 4.67 -5.70
C LEU A 27 -1.64 3.56 -4.94
N PHE A 28 -2.94 3.75 -4.69
CA PHE A 28 -3.78 2.80 -3.96
C PHE A 28 -3.84 1.41 -4.61
N GLY A 29 -4.29 1.33 -5.86
CA GLY A 29 -4.45 0.06 -6.56
C GLY A 29 -3.15 -0.76 -6.64
N PRO A 30 -2.02 -0.18 -7.10
CA PRO A 30 -0.74 -0.86 -7.08
C PRO A 30 -0.31 -1.32 -5.68
N GLY A 31 -0.48 -0.49 -4.65
CA GLY A 31 -0.09 -0.83 -3.27
C GLY A 31 -0.84 -2.04 -2.73
N ILE A 32 -2.16 -2.12 -2.96
CA ILE A 32 -2.97 -3.27 -2.56
C ILE A 32 -2.54 -4.54 -3.30
N VAL A 33 -2.29 -4.45 -4.61
CA VAL A 33 -1.83 -5.60 -5.42
C VAL A 33 -0.46 -6.11 -4.94
N ILE A 34 0.48 -5.20 -4.67
CA ILE A 34 1.80 -5.57 -4.16
C ILE A 34 1.65 -6.27 -2.80
N GLY A 35 0.88 -5.71 -1.87
CA GLY A 35 0.60 -6.32 -0.57
C GLY A 35 -0.03 -7.71 -0.70
N ALA A 36 -0.99 -7.88 -1.61
CA ALA A 36 -1.63 -9.17 -1.87
C ALA A 36 -0.64 -10.25 -2.30
N PHE A 37 0.26 -9.92 -3.25
CA PHE A 37 1.28 -10.86 -3.71
C PHE A 37 2.32 -11.18 -2.63
N VAL A 38 2.70 -10.20 -1.80
CA VAL A 38 3.58 -10.44 -0.64
C VAL A 38 2.91 -11.41 0.35
N GLY A 39 1.64 -11.21 0.66
CA GLY A 39 0.88 -12.13 1.52
C GLY A 39 0.78 -13.54 0.94
N ALA A 40 0.50 -13.66 -0.36
CA ALA A 40 0.48 -14.95 -1.05
C ALA A 40 1.85 -15.65 -1.05
N ALA A 41 2.95 -14.90 -1.17
CA ALA A 41 4.30 -15.44 -1.09
C ALA A 41 4.62 -15.96 0.33
N ILE A 42 4.25 -15.22 1.37
CA ILE A 42 4.42 -15.65 2.77
C ILE A 42 3.60 -16.91 3.05
N TRP A 43 2.33 -16.95 2.62
CA TRP A 43 1.48 -18.14 2.77
C TRP A 43 2.10 -19.36 2.08
N ARG A 44 2.52 -19.19 0.81
CA ARG A 44 3.08 -20.29 0.03
C ARG A 44 4.38 -20.82 0.64
N LEU A 45 5.20 -19.95 1.24
CA LEU A 45 6.38 -20.37 1.97
C LEU A 45 6.00 -21.22 3.19
N GLY A 46 5.04 -20.76 3.99
CA GLY A 46 4.54 -21.49 5.16
C GLY A 46 3.96 -22.86 4.80
N GLU A 47 3.16 -22.92 3.73
CA GLU A 47 2.60 -24.16 3.18
C GLU A 47 3.69 -25.15 2.74
N LEU A 48 4.71 -24.67 2.01
CA LEU A 48 5.82 -25.51 1.54
C LEU A 48 6.69 -26.04 2.68
N THR A 49 6.79 -25.30 3.78
CA THR A 49 7.54 -25.71 4.98
C THR A 49 6.70 -26.54 5.96
N GLU A 50 5.44 -26.86 5.61
CA GLU A 50 4.48 -27.56 6.48
C GLU A 50 4.36 -26.92 7.88
N LEU A 51 4.38 -25.59 7.91
CA LEU A 51 4.39 -24.84 9.17
C LEU A 51 3.04 -25.04 9.90
N PRO A 52 3.04 -25.44 11.18
CA PRO A 52 1.80 -25.66 11.92
C PRO A 52 0.98 -24.37 12.02
N GLY A 53 -0.32 -24.48 11.77
CA GLY A 53 -1.26 -23.36 11.86
C GLY A 53 -1.41 -22.53 10.57
N VAL A 54 -0.75 -22.90 9.48
CA VAL A 54 -1.00 -22.30 8.16
C VAL A 54 -2.29 -22.90 7.56
N PRO A 55 -3.28 -22.07 7.18
CA PRO A 55 -4.51 -22.55 6.55
C PRO A 55 -4.26 -23.05 5.13
N HIS A 56 -5.14 -23.91 4.62
CA HIS A 56 -5.08 -24.39 3.23
C HIS A 56 -5.37 -23.32 2.17
N GLU A 57 -6.04 -22.23 2.55
CA GLU A 57 -6.38 -21.16 1.63
C GLU A 57 -5.55 -19.90 1.93
N PRO A 58 -5.05 -19.18 0.91
CA PRO A 58 -4.17 -18.02 1.09
C PRO A 58 -4.90 -16.76 1.60
N GLY A 59 -6.23 -16.75 1.60
CA GLY A 59 -7.05 -15.55 1.74
C GLY A 59 -6.69 -14.68 2.95
N ILE A 60 -6.50 -15.28 4.13
CA ILE A 60 -6.18 -14.53 5.36
C ILE A 60 -4.83 -13.80 5.23
N PHE A 61 -3.81 -14.49 4.72
CA PHE A 61 -2.47 -13.91 4.52
C PHE A 61 -2.48 -12.79 3.49
N VAL A 62 -3.22 -12.99 2.40
CA VAL A 62 -3.37 -12.01 1.32
C VAL A 62 -4.03 -10.74 1.85
N VAL A 63 -5.19 -10.87 2.51
CA VAL A 63 -5.98 -9.72 2.97
C VAL A 63 -5.25 -8.95 4.08
N VAL A 64 -4.63 -9.65 5.04
CA VAL A 64 -3.84 -9.00 6.09
C VAL A 64 -2.63 -8.25 5.50
N ALA A 65 -1.93 -8.84 4.52
CA ALA A 65 -0.80 -8.18 3.87
C ALA A 65 -1.21 -6.97 3.01
N MET A 66 -2.37 -7.03 2.35
CA MET A 66 -2.96 -5.86 1.66
C MET A 66 -3.15 -4.68 2.63
N MET A 67 -3.77 -4.95 3.79
CA MET A 67 -4.00 -3.95 4.83
C MET A 67 -2.69 -3.42 5.42
N ALA A 68 -1.76 -4.30 5.78
CA ALA A 68 -0.49 -3.94 6.42
C ALA A 68 0.41 -3.12 5.49
N CYS A 69 0.53 -3.52 4.23
CA CYS A 69 1.40 -2.85 3.25
C CYS A 69 0.92 -1.43 2.96
N PHE A 70 -0.34 -1.27 2.56
CA PHE A 70 -0.85 0.05 2.17
C PHE A 70 -1.26 0.91 3.37
N GLY A 71 -1.79 0.30 4.44
CA GLY A 71 -2.29 1.03 5.61
C GLY A 71 -1.18 1.74 6.39
N SER A 72 0.00 1.14 6.49
CA SER A 72 1.16 1.76 7.15
C SER A 72 1.79 2.87 6.30
N VAL A 73 2.04 2.59 5.02
CA VAL A 73 2.70 3.51 4.07
C VAL A 73 1.86 4.75 3.74
N SER A 74 0.54 4.61 3.67
CA SER A 74 -0.38 5.73 3.42
C SER A 74 -0.60 6.64 4.63
N ARG A 75 -0.09 6.26 5.81
CA ARG A 75 -0.39 6.90 7.11
C ARG A 75 -1.90 7.00 7.40
N ALA A 76 -2.69 6.10 6.85
CA ALA A 76 -4.14 6.01 7.04
C ALA A 76 -4.60 4.58 7.44
N PRO A 77 -4.03 3.99 8.51
CA PRO A 77 -4.20 2.57 8.80
C PRO A 77 -5.65 2.14 9.03
N LEU A 78 -6.43 2.93 9.78
CA LEU A 78 -7.84 2.62 10.06
C LEU A 78 -8.70 2.65 8.80
N ALA A 79 -8.54 3.70 7.97
CA ALA A 79 -9.31 3.85 6.75
C ALA A 79 -9.02 2.72 5.76
N VAL A 80 -7.75 2.35 5.60
CA VAL A 80 -7.35 1.24 4.71
C VAL A 80 -7.85 -0.11 5.22
N MET A 81 -7.78 -0.37 6.54
CA MET A 81 -8.31 -1.61 7.10
C MET A 81 -9.81 -1.75 6.85
N ILE A 82 -10.60 -0.71 7.13
CA ILE A 82 -12.06 -0.75 6.90
C ILE A 82 -12.35 -0.94 5.42
N MET A 83 -11.70 -0.16 4.55
CA MET A 83 -11.91 -0.23 3.11
C MET A 83 -11.59 -1.62 2.53
N VAL A 84 -10.45 -2.21 2.89
CA VAL A 84 -10.10 -3.55 2.41
C VAL A 84 -11.05 -4.61 2.99
N ALA A 85 -11.48 -4.47 4.25
CA ALA A 85 -12.44 -5.38 4.87
C ALA A 85 -13.80 -5.35 4.13
N GLU A 86 -14.30 -4.16 3.79
CA GLU A 86 -15.51 -3.98 3.00
C GLU A 86 -15.36 -4.58 1.58
N MET A 87 -14.27 -4.25 0.87
CA MET A 87 -14.03 -4.76 -0.49
C MET A 87 -13.91 -6.28 -0.58
N THR A 88 -13.41 -6.91 0.48
CA THR A 88 -13.15 -8.36 0.54
C THR A 88 -14.22 -9.13 1.32
N GLY A 89 -15.17 -8.43 1.95
CA GLY A 89 -16.16 -9.01 2.87
C GLY A 89 -15.56 -9.71 4.10
N SER A 90 -14.27 -9.51 4.39
CA SER A 90 -13.50 -10.34 5.32
C SER A 90 -13.27 -9.66 6.68
N PHE A 91 -14.35 -9.30 7.38
CA PHE A 91 -14.24 -8.61 8.69
C PHE A 91 -13.61 -9.45 9.79
N SER A 92 -13.69 -10.78 9.69
CA SER A 92 -13.12 -11.69 10.68
C SER A 92 -11.59 -11.59 10.78
N VAL A 93 -10.90 -11.09 9.74
CA VAL A 93 -9.44 -10.96 9.73
C VAL A 93 -8.95 -9.65 10.33
N VAL A 94 -9.84 -8.68 10.55
CA VAL A 94 -9.51 -7.33 11.03
C VAL A 94 -8.76 -7.34 12.38
N PRO A 95 -9.14 -8.15 13.39
CA PRO A 95 -8.40 -8.21 14.64
C PRO A 95 -6.92 -8.58 14.45
N GLY A 96 -6.64 -9.56 13.58
CA GLY A 96 -5.26 -9.94 13.23
C GLY A 96 -4.56 -8.86 12.40
N ALA A 97 -5.29 -8.20 11.51
CA ALA A 97 -4.77 -7.10 10.70
C ALA A 97 -4.37 -5.89 11.55
N ILE A 98 -5.07 -5.58 12.65
CA ILE A 98 -4.70 -4.49 13.57
C ILE A 98 -3.28 -4.71 14.10
N ILE A 99 -2.91 -5.94 14.45
CA ILE A 99 -1.57 -6.26 14.95
C ILE A 99 -0.54 -6.07 13.83
N ALA A 100 -0.78 -6.64 12.65
CA ALA A 100 0.15 -6.54 11.52
C ALA A 100 0.34 -5.09 11.05
N VAL A 101 -0.75 -4.35 10.88
CA VAL A 101 -0.76 -2.92 10.51
C VAL A 101 -0.12 -2.09 11.61
N GLY A 102 -0.38 -2.39 12.88
CA GLY A 102 0.20 -1.70 14.03
C GLY A 102 1.72 -1.86 14.07
N ILE A 103 2.23 -3.07 13.89
CA ILE A 103 3.68 -3.33 13.80
C ILE A 103 4.29 -2.58 12.61
N ALA A 104 3.68 -2.68 11.43
CA ALA A 104 4.16 -1.97 10.25
C ALA A 104 4.16 -0.45 10.43
N ALA A 105 3.11 0.11 11.05
CA ALA A 105 3.00 1.53 11.36
C ALA A 105 4.05 1.96 12.40
N LEU A 106 4.34 1.15 13.42
CA LEU A 106 5.40 1.42 14.40
C LEU A 106 6.78 1.43 13.74
N LEU A 107 7.07 0.49 12.84
CA LEU A 107 8.31 0.49 12.07
C LEU A 107 8.42 1.76 11.21
N LEU A 108 7.33 2.15 10.54
CA LEU A 108 7.29 3.37 9.73
C LEU A 108 7.31 4.66 10.55
N SER A 109 6.86 4.65 11.80
CA SER A 109 6.86 5.84 12.69
C SER A 109 8.26 6.43 12.91
N ARG A 110 9.31 5.61 12.73
CA ARG A 110 10.71 6.03 12.80
C ARG A 110 11.21 6.69 11.51
N THR A 111 10.38 6.77 10.48
CA THR A 111 10.74 7.23 9.14
C THR A 111 9.77 8.32 8.67
N ASN A 112 10.27 9.28 7.88
CA ASN A 112 9.43 10.32 7.26
C ASN A 112 8.81 9.90 5.91
N VAL A 113 9.04 8.67 5.48
CA VAL A 113 8.55 8.14 4.20
C VAL A 113 7.02 8.06 4.23
N THR A 114 6.41 8.58 3.17
CA THR A 114 4.97 8.49 2.87
C THR A 114 4.80 8.46 1.36
N ILE A 115 3.76 7.78 0.88
CA ILE A 115 3.41 7.78 -0.55
C ILE A 115 2.82 9.10 -1.05
N TYR A 116 2.48 10.01 -0.14
CA TYR A 116 1.84 11.29 -0.47
C TYR A 116 2.79 12.48 -0.36
N GLU A 117 4.09 12.25 -0.54
CA GLU A 117 5.13 13.28 -0.36
C GLU A 117 4.98 14.45 -1.34
N THR A 118 4.51 14.19 -2.56
CA THR A 118 4.26 15.21 -3.59
C THR A 118 2.83 15.75 -3.58
N GLN A 119 1.96 15.26 -2.70
CA GLN A 119 0.59 15.77 -2.61
C GLN A 119 0.58 17.10 -1.87
N ARG A 120 -0.13 18.08 -2.43
CA ARG A 120 -0.32 19.39 -1.80
C ARG A 120 -1.07 19.22 -0.48
N LEU A 121 -0.59 19.90 0.56
CA LEU A 121 -1.13 19.79 1.91
C LEU A 121 -2.59 20.24 1.99
N ASN A 122 -2.92 21.34 1.31
CA ASN A 122 -4.27 21.87 1.31
C ASN A 122 -4.56 22.70 0.04
N ARG A 123 -5.82 23.09 -0.10
CA ARG A 123 -6.30 23.92 -1.20
C ARG A 123 -5.62 25.30 -1.25
N GLN A 124 -5.30 25.90 -0.11
CA GLN A 124 -4.69 27.23 -0.05
C GLN A 124 -3.26 27.22 -0.61
N THR A 125 -2.43 26.22 -0.27
CA THR A 125 -1.11 26.01 -0.86
C THR A 125 -1.23 25.79 -2.37
N ALA A 126 -2.26 25.03 -2.79
CA ALA A 126 -2.52 24.80 -4.20
C ALA A 126 -2.90 26.08 -4.97
N GLU A 127 -3.68 26.97 -4.37
CA GLU A 127 -4.07 28.26 -4.94
C GLU A 127 -2.91 29.26 -4.95
N ALA A 128 -2.09 29.29 -3.89
CA ALA A 128 -0.90 30.15 -3.82
C ALA A 128 0.14 29.81 -4.90
N GLU A 129 0.41 28.53 -5.14
CA GLU A 129 1.30 28.09 -6.22
C GLU A 129 0.76 28.43 -7.62
N ARG A 130 -0.56 28.36 -7.81
CA ARG A 130 -1.21 28.76 -9.06
C ARG A 130 -1.11 30.27 -9.28
N GLY A 131 -1.40 31.07 -8.25
CA GLY A 131 -1.32 32.54 -8.34
C GLY A 131 0.10 33.10 -8.42
N GLY A 132 1.11 32.35 -7.98
CA GLY A 132 2.53 32.71 -8.15
C GLY A 132 3.06 32.47 -9.57
N SER A 133 2.50 31.50 -10.29
CA SER A 133 2.88 31.16 -11.67
C SER A 133 2.47 32.21 -12.71
N ASP A 134 1.49 33.06 -12.39
CA ASP A 134 1.00 34.13 -13.27
C ASP A 134 1.77 35.46 -13.13
N ARG A 135 2.78 35.54 -12.25
CA ARG A 135 3.66 36.72 -12.18
C ARG A 135 4.74 36.59 -13.26
N PRO A 136 4.85 37.54 -14.21
CA PRO A 136 5.90 37.48 -15.22
C PRO A 136 7.25 37.51 -14.49
N THR A 137 8.08 36.49 -14.75
CA THR A 137 9.48 36.46 -14.33
C THR A 137 10.21 37.60 -15.04
N THR A 138 10.29 38.75 -14.37
CA THR A 138 11.17 39.85 -14.76
C THR A 138 12.59 39.50 -14.32
N ALA A 139 13.43 39.05 -15.27
CA ALA A 139 14.87 39.31 -15.37
C ALA A 139 15.41 38.66 -16.65
#